data_AF-A0A6P8PUX5-F1
#
_entry.id   AF-A0A6P8PUX5-F1
#
_cell.length_a   1.000
_cell.length_b   1.000
_cell.length_c   1.000
_cell.angle_alpha   90.00
_cell.angle_beta   90.00
_cell.angle_gamma   90.00
#
_symmetry.space_group_name_H-M   'P 1'
#
loop_
_entity.id
_entity.type
_entity.pdbx_description
1 polymer ?
#
loop_
_entity_poly.entity_id
_entity_poly.type
_entity_poly.pdbx_seq_one_letter_code
_entity_poly.pdbx_strand_id
1 'polypeptide(L)'
;MKQLPADVQRFCDPLLPLPRRKELLKLLRDLDDDSSCQRLQILFSFSVPSPEALQMLSALHLPLVSAGAGTGYWEFLLRSHAGVDVLSFDMNTVYPSEMTYTEILTGGPEILEQFPERGLLLSWPDTEESSTFSLDCLAFFRGDTIIHIGELLGETLSVNPWGQSTTRDFQLALATDFCCVKRMQLPNWPGHMDSLSIWKRKNPQPVLCDGAHFHYVSTDVGAHVQ
;
A
#
# COMPACT_ATOMS: atom_id res chain seq x y z
N MET A 1 0.42 -9.29 -28.44
CA MET A 1 -0.48 -9.52 -27.30
C MET A 1 -1.73 -10.21 -27.80
N LYS A 2 -2.17 -11.29 -27.13
CA LYS A 2 -3.53 -11.79 -27.33
C LYS A 2 -4.49 -10.76 -26.76
N GLN A 3 -5.50 -10.37 -27.52
CA GLN A 3 -6.53 -9.48 -27.01
C GLN A 3 -7.32 -10.24 -25.92
N LEU A 4 -7.42 -9.66 -24.72
CA LEU A 4 -8.27 -10.21 -23.67
C LEU A 4 -9.72 -10.20 -24.14
N PRO A 5 -10.52 -11.22 -23.78
CA PRO A 5 -11.92 -11.26 -24.16
C PRO A 5 -12.69 -10.13 -23.45
N ALA A 6 -13.77 -9.65 -24.09
CA ALA A 6 -14.54 -8.50 -23.62
C ALA A 6 -15.23 -8.72 -22.25
N ASP A 7 -15.31 -9.96 -21.78
CA ASP A 7 -15.88 -10.35 -20.49
C ASP A 7 -14.81 -10.68 -19.42
N VAL A 8 -13.53 -10.39 -19.65
CA VAL A 8 -12.44 -10.77 -18.72
C VAL A 8 -12.63 -10.26 -17.29
N GLN A 9 -13.21 -9.07 -17.13
CA GLN A 9 -13.56 -8.47 -15.84
C GLN A 9 -14.60 -9.27 -15.04
N ARG A 10 -15.33 -10.19 -15.68
CA ARG A 10 -16.35 -11.03 -15.05
C ARG A 10 -15.78 -12.32 -14.45
N PHE A 11 -14.47 -12.44 -14.29
CA PHE A 11 -13.83 -13.65 -13.74
C PHE A 11 -14.39 -14.07 -12.35
N CYS A 12 -14.92 -13.11 -11.57
CA CYS A 12 -15.56 -13.34 -10.28
C CYS A 12 -17.10 -13.40 -10.32
N ASP A 13 -17.74 -13.24 -11.49
CA ASP A 13 -19.20 -13.17 -11.63
C ASP A 13 -19.87 -14.54 -11.36
N PRO A 14 -20.69 -14.69 -10.31
CA PRO A 14 -21.30 -15.97 -9.96
C PRO A 14 -22.31 -16.47 -11.00
N LEU A 15 -22.81 -15.59 -11.89
CA LEU A 15 -23.70 -15.96 -12.99
C LEU A 15 -22.95 -16.62 -14.15
N LEU A 16 -21.62 -16.53 -14.20
CA LEU A 16 -20.82 -17.25 -15.19
C LEU A 16 -20.53 -18.69 -14.76
N PRO A 17 -20.61 -19.67 -15.70
CA PRO A 17 -20.21 -21.04 -15.44
C PRO A 17 -18.78 -21.12 -14.89
N LEU A 18 -18.56 -22.00 -13.91
CA LEU A 18 -17.24 -22.19 -13.28
C LEU A 18 -16.09 -22.41 -14.30
N PRO A 19 -16.26 -23.18 -15.39
CA PRO A 19 -15.22 -23.33 -16.40
C PRO A 19 -14.81 -21.99 -17.04
N ARG A 20 -15.78 -21.11 -17.34
CA ARG A 20 -15.50 -19.79 -17.93
C ARG A 20 -14.77 -18.90 -16.93
N ARG A 21 -15.20 -18.86 -15.67
CA ARG A 21 -14.49 -18.12 -14.61
C ARG A 21 -13.03 -18.56 -14.46
N LYS A 22 -12.77 -19.87 -14.49
CA LYS A 22 -11.40 -20.43 -14.44
C LYS A 22 -10.56 -20.03 -15.66
N GLU A 23 -11.16 -20.02 -16.85
CA GLU A 23 -10.48 -19.58 -18.07
C GLU A 23 -10.09 -18.09 -17.99
N LEU A 24 -11.04 -17.22 -17.61
CA LEU A 24 -10.78 -15.79 -17.46
C LEU A 24 -9.70 -15.51 -16.39
N LEU A 25 -9.78 -16.20 -15.24
CA LEU A 25 -8.77 -16.09 -14.19
C LEU A 25 -7.40 -16.55 -14.67
N LYS A 26 -7.32 -17.63 -15.46
CA LYS A 26 -6.07 -18.10 -16.05
C LYS A 26 -5.46 -17.02 -16.94
N LEU A 27 -6.24 -16.37 -17.81
CA LEU A 27 -5.74 -15.29 -18.68
C LEU A 27 -5.14 -14.12 -17.89
N LEU A 28 -5.74 -13.78 -16.75
CA LEU A 28 -5.23 -12.71 -15.88
C LEU A 28 -3.97 -13.09 -15.10
N ARG A 29 -3.76 -14.39 -14.87
CA ARG A 29 -2.71 -14.92 -13.98
C ARG A 29 -1.66 -15.80 -14.67
N ASP A 30 -1.65 -15.82 -16.00
CA ASP A 30 -0.73 -16.65 -16.78
C ASP A 30 0.69 -16.06 -16.73
N LEU A 31 1.60 -16.69 -15.99
CA LEU A 31 2.98 -16.23 -15.86
C LEU A 31 3.80 -16.41 -17.14
N ASP A 32 3.35 -17.26 -18.07
CA ASP A 32 3.98 -17.44 -19.37
C ASP A 32 3.57 -16.35 -20.38
N ASP A 33 2.55 -15.55 -20.06
CA ASP A 33 2.16 -14.36 -20.83
C ASP A 33 2.76 -13.10 -20.18
N ASP A 34 3.71 -12.47 -20.88
CA ASP A 34 4.39 -11.26 -20.40
C ASP A 34 3.45 -10.07 -20.14
N SER A 35 2.22 -10.12 -20.68
CA SER A 35 1.20 -9.10 -20.52
C SER A 35 0.09 -9.45 -19.53
N SER A 36 0.16 -10.60 -18.84
CA SER A 36 -0.82 -10.94 -17.81
C SER A 36 -0.71 -10.00 -16.61
N CYS A 37 -1.83 -9.80 -15.90
CA CYS A 37 -1.84 -8.96 -14.71
C CYS A 37 -0.86 -9.46 -13.64
N GLN A 38 -0.80 -10.77 -13.41
CA GLN A 38 0.12 -11.34 -12.41
C GLN A 38 1.59 -11.09 -12.77
N ARG A 39 1.95 -11.20 -14.06
CA ARG A 39 3.31 -10.91 -14.51
C ARG A 39 3.66 -9.44 -14.31
N LEU A 40 2.75 -8.54 -14.68
CA LEU A 40 2.94 -7.10 -14.53
C LEU A 40 2.96 -6.67 -13.06
N GLN A 41 2.20 -7.32 -12.18
CA GLN A 41 2.26 -7.11 -10.73
C GLN A 41 3.64 -7.44 -10.17
N ILE A 42 4.19 -8.60 -10.56
CA ILE A 42 5.53 -9.04 -10.14
C ILE A 42 6.62 -8.11 -10.69
N LEU A 43 6.47 -7.67 -11.94
CA LEU A 43 7.44 -6.77 -12.56
C LEU A 43 7.38 -5.37 -11.94
N PHE A 44 6.19 -4.80 -11.77
CA PHE A 44 6.01 -3.42 -11.31
C PHE A 44 5.59 -3.35 -9.86
N SER A 45 4.31 -3.52 -9.55
CA SER A 45 3.80 -3.48 -8.17
C SER A 45 2.41 -4.12 -8.06
N PHE A 46 2.08 -4.63 -6.87
CA PHE A 46 0.78 -5.21 -6.55
C PHE A 46 -0.32 -4.18 -6.36
N SER A 47 0.03 -2.90 -6.15
CA SER A 47 -0.86 -1.74 -6.34
C SER A 47 -0.45 -0.96 -7.57
N VAL A 48 -1.33 -0.13 -8.14
CA VAL A 48 -1.03 0.61 -9.38
C VAL A 48 -0.73 2.08 -9.06
N PRO A 49 0.52 2.55 -9.29
CA PRO A 49 0.84 3.97 -9.21
C PRO A 49 0.08 4.82 -10.21
N SER A 50 -0.26 6.04 -9.82
CA SER A 50 -0.81 7.06 -10.72
C SER A 50 -0.08 8.40 -10.58
N PRO A 51 -0.10 9.26 -11.62
CA PRO A 51 0.45 10.62 -11.52
C PRO A 51 -0.13 11.42 -10.34
N GLU A 52 -1.43 11.27 -10.07
CA GLU A 52 -2.13 11.93 -8.97
C GLU A 52 -1.63 11.43 -7.61
N ALA A 53 -1.33 10.13 -7.49
CA ALA A 53 -0.76 9.56 -6.27
C ALA A 53 0.64 10.11 -6.00
N LEU A 54 1.50 10.15 -7.02
CA LEU A 54 2.84 10.69 -6.92
C LEU A 54 2.82 12.18 -6.56
N GLN A 55 1.92 12.96 -7.20
CA GLN A 55 1.75 14.37 -6.87
C GLN A 55 1.26 14.57 -5.43
N MET A 56 0.32 13.74 -4.97
CA MET A 56 -0.17 13.78 -3.60
C MET A 56 0.94 13.54 -2.58
N LEU A 57 1.80 12.54 -2.82
CA LEU A 57 2.91 12.20 -1.94
C LEU A 57 4.02 13.26 -1.99
N SER A 58 4.32 13.82 -3.16
CA SER A 58 5.25 14.95 -3.31
C SER A 58 4.81 16.18 -2.51
N ALA A 59 3.51 16.49 -2.55
CA ALA A 59 2.95 17.66 -1.86
C ALA A 59 3.05 17.59 -0.32
N LEU A 60 3.34 16.41 0.25
CA LEU A 60 3.59 16.27 1.69
C LEU A 60 4.89 16.95 2.13
N HIS A 61 5.83 17.17 1.20
CA HIS A 61 7.19 17.68 1.50
C HIS A 61 7.87 16.90 2.65
N LEU A 62 7.60 15.59 2.71
CA LEU A 62 8.03 14.71 3.78
C LEU A 62 8.90 13.59 3.21
N PRO A 63 10.16 13.44 3.65
CA PRO A 63 10.96 12.27 3.32
C PRO A 63 10.29 11.00 3.83
N LEU A 64 10.38 9.92 3.07
CA LEU A 64 9.72 8.65 3.37
C LEU A 64 10.72 7.56 3.70
N VAL A 65 10.28 6.61 4.52
CA VAL A 65 10.86 5.28 4.67
C VAL A 65 9.83 4.26 4.18
N SER A 66 10.18 3.50 3.13
CA SER A 66 9.34 2.44 2.57
C SER A 66 9.73 1.08 3.14
N ALA A 67 8.76 0.41 3.75
CA ALA A 67 8.93 -0.90 4.35
C ALA A 67 8.26 -1.97 3.48
N GLY A 68 9.01 -3.00 3.09
CA GLY A 68 8.51 -4.05 2.20
C GLY A 68 8.45 -3.58 0.75
N ALA A 69 9.50 -2.92 0.27
CA ALA A 69 9.53 -2.25 -1.03
C ALA A 69 9.42 -3.22 -2.25
N GLY A 70 9.60 -4.52 -2.06
CA GLY A 70 9.56 -5.52 -3.11
C GLY A 70 10.66 -5.29 -4.15
N THR A 71 10.26 -4.98 -5.38
CA THR A 71 11.18 -4.58 -6.47
C THR A 71 11.47 -3.08 -6.48
N GLY A 72 10.79 -2.28 -5.67
CA GLY A 72 11.07 -0.85 -5.49
C GLY A 72 10.46 0.06 -6.55
N TYR A 73 9.40 -0.36 -7.26
CA TYR A 73 8.84 0.41 -8.37
C TYR A 73 8.18 1.72 -7.91
N TRP A 74 7.41 1.72 -6.82
CA TRP A 74 6.83 2.94 -6.24
C TRP A 74 7.92 3.92 -5.82
N GLU A 75 8.94 3.40 -5.14
CA GLU A 75 10.09 4.12 -4.60
C GLU A 75 10.89 4.78 -5.74
N PHE A 76 11.13 4.03 -6.82
CA PHE A 76 11.76 4.53 -8.03
C PHE A 76 10.98 5.70 -8.64
N LEU A 77 9.64 5.57 -8.78
CA LEU A 77 8.80 6.62 -9.34
C LEU A 77 8.77 7.87 -8.44
N LEU A 78 8.67 7.67 -7.12
CA LEU A 78 8.69 8.76 -6.15
C LEU A 78 10.00 9.55 -6.19
N ARG A 79 11.15 8.85 -6.25
CA ARG A 79 12.45 9.50 -6.35
C ARG A 79 12.66 10.19 -7.70
N SER A 80 12.38 9.48 -8.79
CA SER A 80 12.76 9.92 -10.14
C SER A 80 11.79 10.92 -10.78
N HIS A 81 10.50 10.87 -10.40
CA HIS A 81 9.46 11.70 -11.01
C HIS A 81 8.76 12.64 -10.03
N ALA A 82 8.76 12.33 -8.73
CA ALA A 82 8.08 13.15 -7.72
C ALA A 82 9.04 13.94 -6.82
N GLY A 83 10.36 13.70 -6.93
CA GLY A 83 11.39 14.38 -6.15
C GLY A 83 11.33 14.06 -4.65
N VAL A 84 10.69 12.96 -4.26
CA VAL A 84 10.56 12.54 -2.86
C VAL A 84 11.81 11.76 -2.45
N ASP A 85 12.41 12.14 -1.34
CA ASP A 85 13.48 11.35 -0.73
C ASP A 85 12.87 10.11 -0.07
N VAL A 86 13.21 8.93 -0.59
CA VAL A 86 12.70 7.64 -0.10
C VAL A 86 13.87 6.74 0.26
N LEU A 87 13.92 6.31 1.52
CA LEU A 87 14.76 5.21 1.99
C LEU A 87 13.92 3.94 1.96
N SER A 88 14.44 2.86 1.39
CA SER A 88 13.66 1.64 1.17
C SER A 88 14.34 0.44 1.80
N PHE A 89 13.58 -0.42 2.47
CA PHE A 89 14.09 -1.70 2.95
C PHE A 89 13.11 -2.85 2.69
N ASP A 90 13.67 -4.04 2.54
CA ASP A 90 12.93 -5.28 2.42
C ASP A 90 13.82 -6.48 2.82
N MET A 91 13.21 -7.56 3.30
CA MET A 91 13.84 -8.88 3.47
C MET A 91 13.50 -9.85 2.34
N ASN A 92 12.80 -9.38 1.31
CA ASN A 92 12.33 -10.19 0.21
C ASN A 92 13.48 -10.91 -0.50
N THR A 93 13.42 -12.25 -0.47
CA THR A 93 14.34 -13.15 -1.16
C THR A 93 13.70 -13.83 -2.38
N VAL A 94 12.45 -13.49 -2.68
CA VAL A 94 11.63 -14.08 -3.74
C VAL A 94 12.02 -13.52 -5.11
N TYR A 95 12.26 -12.21 -5.20
CA TYR A 95 12.62 -11.56 -6.46
C TYR A 95 14.14 -11.40 -6.58
N PRO A 96 14.71 -11.72 -7.76
CA PRO A 96 16.14 -11.57 -8.00
C PRO A 96 16.52 -10.08 -8.04
N SER A 97 17.75 -9.75 -7.64
CA SER A 97 18.20 -8.36 -7.48
C SER A 97 18.18 -7.57 -8.79
N GLU A 98 18.27 -8.25 -9.93
CA GLU A 98 18.19 -7.65 -11.27
C GLU A 98 16.79 -7.08 -11.58
N MET A 99 15.77 -7.43 -10.79
CA MET A 99 14.42 -6.85 -10.91
C MET A 99 14.23 -5.57 -10.10
N THR A 100 15.23 -5.16 -9.31
CA THR A 100 15.09 -3.95 -8.47
C THR A 100 15.19 -2.67 -9.32
N TYR A 101 14.28 -1.73 -9.08
CA TYR A 101 14.24 -0.42 -9.76
C TYR A 101 15.04 0.65 -9.03
N THR A 102 15.36 0.42 -7.77
CA THR A 102 16.10 1.34 -6.91
C THR A 102 16.87 0.58 -5.84
N GLU A 103 17.68 1.30 -5.07
CA GLU A 103 18.40 0.71 -3.94
C GLU A 103 17.40 0.32 -2.84
N ILE A 104 17.47 -0.95 -2.42
CA ILE A 104 16.66 -1.50 -1.33
C ILE A 104 17.60 -2.11 -0.31
N LEU A 105 17.57 -1.58 0.90
CA LEU A 105 18.37 -2.08 2.01
C LEU A 105 17.81 -3.43 2.47
N THR A 106 18.68 -4.40 2.72
CA THR A 106 18.28 -5.62 3.41
C THR A 106 18.09 -5.33 4.89
N GLY A 107 16.87 -5.50 5.41
CA GLY A 107 16.59 -5.30 6.82
C GLY A 107 15.11 -5.42 7.17
N GLY A 108 14.81 -5.45 8.47
CA GLY A 108 13.45 -5.59 8.98
C GLY A 108 12.87 -4.30 9.57
N PRO A 109 11.65 -4.39 10.13
CA PRO A 109 10.93 -3.28 10.75
C PRO A 109 11.71 -2.47 11.79
N GLU A 110 12.69 -3.07 12.48
CA GLU A 110 13.52 -2.44 13.49
C GLU A 110 14.30 -1.21 12.99
N ILE A 111 14.55 -1.12 11.68
CA ILE A 111 15.20 0.03 11.05
C ILE A 111 14.37 1.31 11.22
N LEU A 112 13.05 1.20 11.33
CA LEU A 112 12.15 2.36 11.44
C LEU A 112 12.42 3.25 12.66
N GLU A 113 12.99 2.70 13.75
CA GLU A 113 13.34 3.48 14.93
C GLU A 113 14.47 4.48 14.67
N GLN A 114 15.27 4.27 13.63
CA GLN A 114 16.38 5.14 13.24
C GLN A 114 15.94 6.36 12.45
N PHE A 115 14.69 6.37 11.95
CA PHE A 115 14.16 7.41 11.07
C PHE A 115 12.83 8.01 11.58
N PRO A 116 12.76 8.51 12.82
CA PRO A 116 11.53 9.06 13.40
C PRO A 116 11.02 10.31 12.66
N GLU A 117 11.87 10.99 11.90
CA GLU A 117 11.55 12.18 11.12
C GLU A 117 10.86 11.89 9.78
N ARG A 118 10.85 10.63 9.34
CA ARG A 118 10.30 10.21 8.05
C ARG A 118 8.85 9.75 8.17
N GLY A 119 8.09 9.90 7.08
CA GLY A 119 6.81 9.22 6.92
C GLY A 119 7.02 7.74 6.57
N LEU A 120 6.20 6.85 7.11
CA LEU A 120 6.24 5.42 6.76
C LEU A 120 5.36 5.15 5.54
N LEU A 121 5.93 4.57 4.48
CA LEU A 121 5.20 4.05 3.32
C LEU A 121 5.06 2.52 3.45
N LEU A 122 3.82 2.05 3.39
CA LEU A 122 3.44 0.64 3.35
C LEU A 122 2.57 0.41 2.12
N SER A 123 3.06 -0.34 1.14
CA SER A 123 2.31 -0.67 -0.07
C SER A 123 2.23 -2.18 -0.24
N TRP A 124 1.04 -2.76 -0.05
CA TRP A 124 0.86 -4.22 -0.05
C TRP A 124 1.87 -5.00 0.84
N PRO A 125 2.03 -4.59 2.12
CA PRO A 125 3.08 -5.14 2.98
C PRO A 125 2.87 -6.60 3.43
N ASP A 126 1.63 -7.10 3.44
CA ASP A 126 1.32 -8.45 3.91
C ASP A 126 0.87 -9.34 2.74
N THR A 127 1.35 -10.58 2.73
CA THR A 127 1.00 -11.56 1.68
C THR A 127 -0.16 -12.48 2.08
N GLU A 128 -0.42 -12.60 3.38
CA GLU A 128 -1.45 -13.44 3.97
C GLU A 128 -1.85 -12.95 5.36
N GLU A 129 -3.00 -13.40 5.88
CA GLU A 129 -3.52 -12.98 7.19
C GLU A 129 -2.62 -13.37 8.39
N SER A 130 -1.74 -14.37 8.22
CA SER A 130 -0.73 -14.76 9.21
C SER A 130 0.51 -13.86 9.23
N SER A 131 0.63 -12.92 8.28
CA SER A 131 1.77 -11.99 8.23
C SER A 131 1.75 -11.05 9.43
N THR A 132 2.91 -10.77 10.01
CA THR A 132 3.05 -9.77 11.08
C THR A 132 3.77 -8.51 10.60
N PHE A 133 4.27 -8.49 9.36
CA PHE A 133 5.22 -7.47 8.89
C PHE A 133 4.67 -6.04 9.02
N SER A 134 3.45 -5.78 8.55
CA SER A 134 2.84 -4.45 8.69
C SER A 134 2.61 -4.03 10.14
N LEU A 135 2.21 -4.97 11.01
CA LEU A 135 2.00 -4.75 12.43
C LEU A 135 3.32 -4.48 13.17
N ASP A 136 4.37 -5.22 12.81
CA ASP A 136 5.72 -5.01 13.32
C ASP A 136 6.24 -3.63 12.89
N CYS A 137 6.03 -3.24 11.63
CA CYS A 137 6.34 -1.88 11.16
C CYS A 137 5.65 -0.82 12.00
N LEU A 138 4.36 -1.00 12.33
CA LEU A 138 3.62 -0.07 13.18
C LEU A 138 4.20 0.02 14.59
N ALA A 139 4.68 -1.10 15.15
CA ALA A 139 5.25 -1.16 16.49
C ALA A 139 6.61 -0.44 16.62
N PHE A 140 7.46 -0.54 15.59
CA PHE A 140 8.75 0.14 15.53
C PHE A 140 8.66 1.58 15.02
N PHE A 141 7.60 1.94 14.29
CA PHE A 141 7.46 3.29 13.75
C PHE A 141 7.22 4.33 14.84
N ARG A 142 8.13 5.31 14.92
CA ARG A 142 8.07 6.42 15.89
C ARG A 142 7.59 7.74 15.28
N GLY A 143 7.53 7.84 13.95
CA GLY A 143 7.05 9.04 13.25
C GLY A 143 5.54 9.25 13.38
N ASP A 144 5.04 10.29 12.71
CA ASP A 144 3.65 10.75 12.88
C ASP A 144 2.74 10.51 11.66
N THR A 145 3.31 10.10 10.53
CA THR A 145 2.62 10.01 9.23
C THR A 145 2.83 8.64 8.62
N ILE A 146 1.73 7.93 8.35
CA ILE A 146 1.73 6.65 7.63
C ILE A 146 1.00 6.84 6.30
N ILE A 147 1.61 6.37 5.23
CA ILE A 147 1.03 6.23 3.91
C ILE A 147 0.78 4.74 3.71
N HIS A 148 -0.50 4.36 3.66
CA HIS A 148 -0.92 3.00 3.35
C HIS A 148 -1.47 2.94 1.93
N ILE A 149 -0.95 2.03 1.13
CA ILE A 149 -1.41 1.73 -0.23
C ILE A 149 -1.89 0.28 -0.29
N GLY A 150 -3.19 0.11 -0.49
CA GLY A 150 -3.84 -1.20 -0.52
C GLY A 150 -5.31 -1.11 -0.16
N GLU A 151 -5.91 -2.26 0.12
CA GLU A 151 -7.28 -2.43 0.57
C GLU A 151 -7.39 -2.19 2.08
N LEU A 152 -8.54 -1.67 2.51
CA LEU A 152 -8.91 -1.47 3.91
C LEU A 152 -10.29 -2.08 4.18
N LEU A 153 -10.71 -2.12 5.45
CA LEU A 153 -12.03 -2.61 5.84
C LEU A 153 -13.16 -2.04 4.96
N GLY A 154 -13.83 -2.92 4.21
CA GLY A 154 -14.95 -2.56 3.33
C GLY A 154 -14.54 -1.95 1.97
N GLU A 155 -13.25 -1.79 1.71
CA GLU A 155 -12.67 -1.34 0.43
C GLU A 155 -12.02 -2.53 -0.29
N THR A 156 -12.81 -3.57 -0.58
CA THR A 156 -12.32 -4.80 -1.22
C THR A 156 -13.43 -5.56 -1.94
N LEU A 157 -13.04 -6.32 -2.97
CA LEU A 157 -13.89 -7.35 -3.61
C LEU A 157 -13.66 -8.76 -3.01
N SER A 158 -12.76 -8.88 -2.05
CA SER A 158 -12.44 -10.14 -1.36
C SER A 158 -13.58 -10.60 -0.45
N VAL A 159 -13.62 -11.90 -0.21
CA VAL A 159 -14.43 -12.47 0.88
C VAL A 159 -13.89 -12.10 2.26
N ASN A 160 -12.60 -11.77 2.36
CA ASN A 160 -12.03 -11.16 3.56
C ASN A 160 -12.41 -9.68 3.58
N PRO A 161 -13.22 -9.19 4.55
CA PRO A 161 -13.64 -7.79 4.56
C PRO A 161 -12.49 -6.81 4.80
N TRP A 162 -11.32 -7.30 5.26
CA TRP A 162 -10.11 -6.52 5.47
C TRP A 162 -9.25 -6.39 4.19
N GLY A 163 -9.57 -7.13 3.14
CA GLY A 163 -8.81 -7.13 1.88
C GLY A 163 -7.67 -8.14 1.86
N GLN A 164 -6.69 -7.92 0.97
CA GLN A 164 -5.58 -8.83 0.70
C GLN A 164 -4.20 -8.19 0.88
N SER A 165 -4.13 -6.88 1.14
CA SER A 165 -2.86 -6.12 1.18
C SER A 165 -2.29 -5.93 2.58
N THR A 166 -3.14 -5.99 3.60
CA THR A 166 -2.77 -5.86 5.02
C THR A 166 -3.64 -6.74 5.90
N THR A 167 -3.12 -7.13 7.06
CA THR A 167 -3.88 -7.92 8.04
C THR A 167 -4.92 -7.11 8.80
N ARG A 168 -5.93 -7.82 9.33
CA ARG A 168 -6.92 -7.26 10.26
C ARG A 168 -6.26 -6.57 11.46
N ASP A 169 -5.26 -7.23 12.05
CA ASP A 169 -4.63 -6.75 13.28
C ASP A 169 -3.87 -5.44 13.05
N PHE A 170 -3.18 -5.31 11.91
CA PHE A 170 -2.61 -4.04 11.50
C PHE A 170 -3.66 -2.95 11.34
N GLN A 171 -4.75 -3.20 10.61
CA GLN A 171 -5.77 -2.18 10.36
C GLN A 171 -6.45 -1.71 11.65
N LEU A 172 -6.70 -2.63 12.59
CA LEU A 172 -7.22 -2.30 13.91
C LEU A 172 -6.23 -1.47 14.73
N ALA A 173 -4.95 -1.83 14.73
CA ALA A 173 -3.92 -1.08 15.44
C ALA A 173 -3.70 0.33 14.82
N LEU A 174 -3.66 0.41 13.49
CA LEU A 174 -3.58 1.68 12.75
C LEU A 174 -4.76 2.58 13.11
N ALA A 175 -5.99 2.07 13.09
CA ALA A 175 -7.17 2.85 13.45
C ALA A 175 -7.23 3.23 14.95
N THR A 176 -6.52 2.49 15.80
CA THR A 176 -6.43 2.78 17.25
C THR A 176 -5.53 3.99 17.49
N ASP A 177 -4.36 4.04 16.86
CA ASP A 177 -3.33 5.05 17.17
C ASP A 177 -3.28 6.20 16.15
N PHE A 178 -3.88 6.04 14.99
CA PHE A 178 -3.87 7.00 13.89
C PHE A 178 -5.27 7.32 13.38
N CYS A 179 -5.40 8.45 12.71
CA CYS A 179 -6.61 8.85 12.00
C CYS A 179 -6.30 9.07 10.52
N CYS A 180 -7.13 8.51 9.65
CA CYS A 180 -7.04 8.73 8.20
C CYS A 180 -7.45 10.16 7.89
N VAL A 181 -6.52 11.00 7.44
CA VAL A 181 -6.77 12.42 7.13
C VAL A 181 -6.97 12.67 5.65
N LYS A 182 -6.51 11.76 4.78
CA LYS A 182 -6.70 11.86 3.33
C LYS A 182 -6.77 10.46 2.71
N ARG A 183 -7.61 10.30 1.69
CA ARG A 183 -7.73 9.06 0.93
C ARG A 183 -7.98 9.36 -0.54
N MET A 184 -7.43 8.53 -1.42
CA MET A 184 -7.62 8.60 -2.86
C MET A 184 -7.73 7.17 -3.42
N GLN A 185 -8.72 6.93 -4.26
CA GLN A 185 -8.84 5.68 -5.00
C GLN A 185 -7.75 5.62 -6.08
N LEU A 186 -7.14 4.45 -6.24
CA LEU A 186 -6.12 4.22 -7.27
C LEU A 186 -6.74 3.57 -8.51
N PRO A 187 -6.04 3.63 -9.67
CA PRO A 187 -6.20 2.59 -10.68
C PRO A 187 -5.95 1.22 -10.05
N ASN A 188 -6.58 0.17 -10.58
CA ASN A 188 -6.59 -1.12 -9.92
C ASN A 188 -6.32 -2.26 -10.90
N TRP A 189 -5.59 -3.27 -10.43
CA TRP A 189 -5.57 -4.56 -11.08
C TRP A 189 -6.96 -5.20 -11.01
N PRO A 190 -7.37 -6.03 -11.99
CA PRO A 190 -8.64 -6.73 -11.95
C PRO A 190 -8.81 -7.53 -10.65
N GLY A 191 -9.87 -7.24 -9.89
CA GLY A 191 -10.16 -7.90 -8.62
C GLY A 191 -9.71 -7.18 -7.36
N HIS A 192 -9.08 -6.01 -7.51
CA HIS A 192 -8.55 -5.21 -6.39
C HIS A 192 -9.29 -3.88 -6.26
N MET A 193 -9.32 -3.33 -5.04
CA MET A 193 -9.90 -2.01 -4.73
C MET A 193 -8.95 -1.19 -3.85
N ASP A 194 -7.72 -1.02 -4.32
CA ASP A 194 -6.68 -0.29 -3.62
C ASP A 194 -6.99 1.20 -3.52
N SER A 195 -6.67 1.75 -2.35
CA SER A 195 -6.61 3.19 -2.11
C SER A 195 -5.24 3.59 -1.57
N LEU A 196 -4.84 4.82 -1.87
CA LEU A 196 -3.77 5.51 -1.15
C LEU A 196 -4.42 6.28 -0.01
N SER A 197 -3.97 6.02 1.21
CA SER A 197 -4.47 6.67 2.42
C SER A 197 -3.34 7.23 3.27
N ILE A 198 -3.52 8.45 3.77
CA ILE A 198 -2.57 9.14 4.64
C ILE A 198 -3.18 9.23 6.03
N TRP A 199 -2.41 8.76 7.00
CA TRP A 199 -2.79 8.61 8.39
C TRP A 199 -1.88 9.43 9.28
N LYS A 200 -2.47 10.15 10.23
CA LYS A 200 -1.75 10.98 11.19
C LYS A 200 -1.94 10.44 12.61
N ARG A 201 -0.84 10.35 13.36
CA ARG A 201 -0.85 9.82 14.72
C ARG A 201 -1.71 10.70 15.62
N LYS A 202 -2.53 10.07 16.45
CA LYS A 202 -3.33 10.73 17.49
C LYS A 202 -2.42 11.21 18.59
N ASN A 203 -2.68 12.41 19.12
CA ASN A 203 -2.05 12.83 20.35
C ASN A 203 -2.45 11.84 21.47
N PRO A 204 -1.50 11.26 22.21
CA PRO A 204 -1.82 10.23 23.21
C PRO A 204 -2.63 10.79 24.39
N GLN A 205 -2.62 12.11 24.61
CA GLN A 205 -3.41 12.74 25.67
C GLN A 205 -4.83 13.05 25.16
N PRO A 206 -5.87 12.37 25.67
CA PRO A 206 -7.23 12.71 25.33
C PRO A 206 -7.67 14.00 26.03
N VAL A 207 -8.57 14.73 25.38
CA VAL A 207 -9.26 15.90 25.91
C VAL A 207 -10.72 15.54 26.13
N LEU A 208 -11.24 15.76 27.34
CA LEU A 208 -12.65 15.62 27.64
C LEU A 208 -13.41 16.86 27.14
N CYS A 209 -14.36 16.66 26.23
CA CYS A 209 -15.25 17.70 25.72
C CYS A 209 -16.68 17.16 25.70
N ASP A 210 -17.63 17.84 26.34
CA ASP A 210 -19.05 17.46 26.38
C ASP A 210 -19.33 15.99 26.72
N GLY A 211 -18.55 15.43 27.67
CA GLY A 211 -18.71 14.05 28.14
C GLY A 211 -18.07 12.97 27.25
N ALA A 212 -17.37 13.35 26.18
CA ALA A 212 -16.62 12.45 25.31
C ALA A 212 -15.12 12.76 25.33
N HIS A 213 -14.29 11.72 25.19
CA HIS A 213 -12.84 11.87 25.06
C HIS A 213 -12.45 11.99 23.58
N PHE A 214 -11.69 13.01 23.25
CA PHE A 214 -11.19 13.28 21.91
C PHE A 214 -9.66 13.27 21.90
N HIS A 215 -9.07 12.80 20.82
CA HIS A 215 -7.64 12.95 20.57
C HIS A 215 -7.41 14.01 19.51
N TYR A 216 -6.46 14.91 19.75
CA TYR A 216 -6.03 15.85 18.71
C TYR A 216 -5.30 15.10 17.58
N VAL A 217 -5.59 15.46 16.34
CA VAL A 217 -4.91 14.96 15.14
C VAL A 217 -4.59 16.17 14.28
N SER A 218 -3.32 16.34 13.90
CA SER A 218 -2.96 17.35 12.91
C SER A 218 -3.49 16.91 11.55
N THR A 219 -4.44 17.65 11.00
CA THR A 219 -4.97 17.43 9.65
C THR A 219 -4.15 18.16 8.58
N ASP A 220 -3.10 18.86 8.98
CA ASP A 220 -2.19 19.50 8.03
C ASP A 220 -1.32 18.42 7.37
N VAL A 221 -1.57 18.21 6.09
CA VAL A 221 -0.82 17.32 5.20
C VAL A 221 0.00 18.12 4.18
N GLY A 222 0.25 19.40 4.46
CA GLY A 222 1.07 20.28 3.63
C GLY A 222 0.26 21.12 2.65
N ALA A 223 0.15 22.42 2.94
CA ALA A 223 0.09 23.51 1.97
C ALA A 223 0.72 24.77 2.57
N HIS A 224 2.04 24.78 2.76
CA HIS A 224 2.78 26.01 3.01
C HIS A 224 3.85 26.18 1.93
N VAL A 225 3.41 26.72 0.79
CA VAL A 225 4.30 27.51 -0.07
C VAL A 225 4.43 28.87 0.61
N GLN A 226 5.61 29.18 1.12
CA GLN A 226 6.06 30.58 1.23
C GLN A 226 6.88 30.90 -0.02
#